data_AF-A0A353HW09-F1
#
_entry.id   AF-A0A353HW09-F1
#
_cell.length_a   1.000
_cell.length_b   1.000
_cell.length_c   1.000
_cell.angle_alpha   90.00
_cell.angle_beta   90.00
_cell.angle_gamma   90.00
#
_symmetry.space_group_name_H-M   'P 1'
#
loop_
_entity.id
_entity.type
_entity.pdbx_description
1 polymer ?
#
loop_
_entity_poly.entity_id
_entity_poly.type
_entity_poly.pdbx_seq_one_letter_code
_entity_poly.pdbx_strand_id
1 'polypeptide(L)'
;MAEGLKIVEGSALTAQQKKDLLNRLARIEGQLRGVQKLIAMAAEPSDCDAVAQQMAAARKALDRSFVQLLMATVVTGSEQAGDLDEARSTAARLAALLDKFA
;
A
#
# COMPACT_ATOMS: atom_id res chain seq x y z
N MET A 1 -13.46 -14.90 -3.92
CA MET A 1 -12.22 -14.94 -4.73
C MET A 1 -12.26 -13.70 -5.59
N ALA A 2 -11.39 -12.72 -5.34
CA ALA A 2 -11.41 -11.48 -6.12
C ALA A 2 -11.15 -11.83 -7.59
N GLU A 3 -12.14 -11.53 -8.42
CA GLU A 3 -12.05 -11.52 -9.88
C GLU A 3 -10.74 -10.84 -10.29
N GLY A 4 -9.99 -11.47 -11.20
CA GLY A 4 -8.63 -11.03 -11.53
C GLY A 4 -8.63 -9.59 -12.02
N LEU A 5 -8.13 -8.68 -11.19
CA LEU A 5 -8.00 -7.27 -11.52
C LEU A 5 -7.24 -7.14 -12.85
N LYS A 6 -7.88 -6.54 -13.86
CA LYS A 6 -7.24 -6.29 -15.16
C LYS A 6 -6.22 -5.15 -15.00
N ILE A 7 -4.94 -5.48 -15.10
CA ILE A 7 -3.86 -4.48 -15.07
C ILE A 7 -3.86 -3.75 -16.42
N VAL A 8 -4.17 -2.46 -16.41
CA VAL A 8 -4.07 -1.59 -17.60
C VAL A 8 -2.65 -1.05 -17.74
N GLU A 9 -2.21 -0.77 -18.96
CA GLU A 9 -0.98 -0.03 -19.22
C GLU A 9 -1.21 1.48 -19.02
N GLY A 10 -0.14 2.23 -18.74
CA GLY A 10 -0.22 3.68 -18.58
C GLY A 10 1.07 4.28 -17.99
N SER A 11 1.13 5.61 -17.93
CA SER A 11 2.29 6.36 -17.47
C SER A 11 2.48 6.37 -15.95
N ALA A 12 1.41 6.19 -15.16
CA ALA A 12 1.47 6.38 -13.71
C ALA A 12 2.36 5.36 -12.96
N LEU A 13 2.39 4.10 -13.42
CA LEU A 13 3.15 2.99 -12.84
C LEU A 13 3.39 1.95 -13.94
N THR A 14 4.54 1.28 -13.90
CA THR A 14 4.81 0.11 -14.76
C THR A 14 3.92 -1.08 -14.40
N ALA A 15 3.74 -2.02 -15.33
CA ALA A 15 2.98 -3.24 -15.08
C ALA A 15 3.56 -4.04 -13.90
N GLN A 16 4.89 -4.07 -13.76
CA GLN A 16 5.57 -4.75 -12.66
C GLN A 16 5.31 -4.08 -11.31
N GLN A 17 5.40 -2.74 -11.24
CA GLN A 17 5.07 -1.99 -10.02
C GLN A 17 3.61 -2.23 -9.60
N LYS A 18 2.67 -2.22 -10.55
CA LYS A 18 1.24 -2.53 -10.29
C LYS A 18 1.10 -3.94 -9.71
N LYS A 19 1.71 -4.94 -10.35
CA LYS A 19 1.67 -6.34 -9.89
C LYS A 19 2.21 -6.49 -8.46
N ASP A 20 3.33 -5.84 -8.15
CA ASP A 20 3.97 -5.94 -6.83
C ASP A 20 3.13 -5.28 -5.73
N LEU A 21 2.54 -4.11 -6.00
CA LEU A 21 1.62 -3.44 -5.08
C LEU A 21 0.36 -4.28 -4.83
N LEU A 22 -0.25 -4.81 -5.90
CA LEU A 22 -1.43 -5.68 -5.78
C LEU A 22 -1.13 -6.95 -4.99
N ASN A 23 0.02 -7.58 -5.19
CA ASN A 23 0.44 -8.74 -4.42
C ASN A 23 0.63 -8.43 -2.93
N ARG A 24 1.11 -7.22 -2.58
CA ARG A 24 1.21 -6.77 -1.19
C ARG A 24 -0.17 -6.56 -0.57
N LEU A 25 -1.07 -5.90 -1.30
CA LEU A 25 -2.45 -5.70 -0.86
C LEU A 25 -3.19 -7.03 -0.65
N ALA A 26 -3.00 -8.02 -1.53
CA ALA A 26 -3.58 -9.35 -1.36
C ALA A 26 -3.10 -10.05 -0.07
N ARG A 27 -1.84 -9.85 0.32
CA ARG A 27 -1.33 -10.35 1.61
C ARG A 27 -1.97 -9.62 2.80
N ILE A 28 -2.09 -8.30 2.71
CA ILE A 28 -2.74 -7.48 3.74
C ILE A 28 -4.21 -7.89 3.90
N GLU A 29 -4.93 -8.14 2.81
CA GLU A 29 -6.28 -8.69 2.84
C GLU A 29 -6.34 -10.05 3.55
N GLY A 30 -5.34 -10.91 3.34
CA GLY A 30 -5.16 -12.15 4.09
C GLY A 30 -5.01 -11.90 5.60
N GLN A 31 -4.21 -10.90 5.99
CA GLN A 31 -4.05 -10.50 7.39
C GLN A 31 -5.37 -9.99 7.98
N LEU A 32 -6.13 -9.16 7.25
CA LEU A 32 -7.42 -8.66 7.71
C LEU A 32 -8.45 -9.78 7.90
N ARG A 33 -8.47 -10.77 7.00
CA ARG A 33 -9.29 -11.99 7.20
C ARG A 33 -8.84 -12.78 8.43
N GLY A 34 -7.54 -12.83 8.71
CA GLY A 34 -7.00 -13.42 9.94
C GLY A 34 -7.47 -12.68 11.19
N VAL A 35 -7.38 -11.35 11.20
CA VAL A 35 -7.87 -10.48 12.28
C VAL A 35 -9.36 -10.71 12.53
N GLN A 36 -10.19 -10.76 11.48
CA GLN A 36 -11.63 -11.04 11.59
C GLN A 36 -11.89 -12.38 12.29
N LYS A 37 -11.13 -13.43 11.95
CA LYS A 37 -11.25 -14.75 12.59
C LYS A 37 -10.86 -14.69 14.07
N LEU A 38 -9.76 -14.03 14.40
CA LEU A 38 -9.32 -13.87 15.79
C LEU A 38 -10.37 -13.15 16.63
N ILE A 39 -10.96 -12.07 16.09
CA ILE A 39 -12.06 -11.35 16.75
C ILE A 39 -13.27 -12.27 16.95
N ALA A 40 -13.67 -13.04 15.93
CA ALA A 40 -14.81 -13.94 16.02
C ALA A 40 -14.61 -15.09 17.02
N MET A 41 -13.36 -15.44 17.32
CA MET A 41 -12.99 -16.53 18.24
C MET A 41 -12.61 -16.03 19.65
N ALA A 42 -12.46 -14.72 19.85
CA ALA A 42 -12.08 -14.15 21.13
C ALA A 42 -13.17 -14.39 22.18
N ALA A 43 -12.80 -15.03 23.29
CA ALA A 43 -13.71 -15.39 24.37
C ALA A 43 -13.40 -14.62 25.66
N GLU A 44 -12.14 -14.22 25.86
CA GLU A 44 -11.67 -13.49 27.03
C GLU A 44 -10.92 -12.21 26.64
N PRO A 45 -10.83 -11.20 27.53
CA PRO A 45 -10.13 -9.95 27.22
C PRO A 45 -8.67 -10.11 26.78
N SER A 46 -7.97 -11.14 27.26
CA SER A 46 -6.59 -11.48 26.89
C SER A 46 -6.43 -11.84 25.42
N ASP A 47 -7.45 -12.40 24.77
CA ASP A 47 -7.40 -12.74 23.34
C ASP A 47 -7.26 -11.48 22.45
N CYS A 48 -7.73 -10.33 22.95
CA CYS A 48 -7.64 -9.05 22.25
C CYS A 48 -6.19 -8.57 22.08
N ASP A 49 -5.26 -9.03 22.91
CA ASP A 49 -3.83 -8.67 22.75
C ASP A 49 -3.27 -9.22 21.44
N ALA A 50 -3.62 -10.46 21.10
CA ALA A 50 -3.23 -11.09 19.83
C ALA A 50 -3.90 -10.39 18.63
N VAL A 51 -5.18 -10.03 18.75
CA VAL A 51 -5.89 -9.23 17.75
C VAL A 51 -5.18 -7.90 17.50
N ALA A 52 -4.87 -7.17 18.57
CA ALA A 52 -4.20 -5.86 18.49
C ALA A 52 -2.83 -5.96 17.82
N GLN A 53 -2.05 -6.99 18.14
CA GLN A 53 -0.76 -7.26 17.50
C GLN A 53 -0.91 -7.51 15.99
N GLN A 54 -1.90 -8.33 15.58
CA GLN A 54 -2.14 -8.61 14.16
C GLN A 54 -2.66 -7.37 13.41
N MET A 55 -3.52 -6.57 14.03
CA MET A 55 -3.95 -5.28 13.48
C MET A 55 -2.78 -4.33 13.29
N ALA A 56 -1.88 -4.21 14.28
CA ALA A 56 -0.68 -3.40 14.16
C ALA A 56 0.25 -3.89 13.04
N ALA A 57 0.38 -5.20 12.86
CA ALA A 57 1.15 -5.79 11.76
C ALA A 57 0.53 -5.46 10.39
N ALA A 58 -0.80 -5.56 10.26
CA ALA A 58 -1.52 -5.20 9.03
C ALA A 58 -1.38 -3.70 8.70
N ARG A 59 -1.52 -2.82 9.72
CA ARG A 59 -1.30 -1.37 9.57
C ARG A 59 0.10 -1.08 9.04
N LYS A 60 1.13 -1.61 9.70
CA LYS A 60 2.53 -1.42 9.27
C LYS A 60 2.81 -1.94 7.86
N ALA A 61 2.17 -3.04 7.46
CA ALA A 61 2.28 -3.57 6.10
C ALA A 61 1.62 -2.64 5.07
N LEU A 62 0.47 -2.05 5.43
CA LEU A 62 -0.21 -1.04 4.60
C LEU A 62 0.62 0.24 4.47
N ASP A 63 1.16 0.77 5.57
CA ASP A 63 2.01 1.97 5.57
C ASP A 63 3.23 1.79 4.65
N ARG A 64 3.89 0.63 4.74
CA ARG A 64 5.01 0.29 3.83
C ARG A 64 4.57 0.24 2.38
N SER A 65 3.36 -0.25 2.10
CA SER A 65 2.82 -0.34 0.75
C SER A 65 2.45 1.05 0.21
N PHE A 66 1.97 1.95 1.07
CA PHE A 66 1.76 3.36 0.75
C PHE A 66 3.07 4.08 0.38
N VAL A 67 4.11 3.95 1.19
CA VAL A 67 5.43 4.56 0.87
C VAL A 67 5.99 3.99 -0.45
N GLN A 68 5.83 2.68 -0.69
CA GLN A 68 6.25 2.07 -1.96
C GLN A 68 5.48 2.57 -3.18
N LEU A 69 4.18 2.84 -3.03
CA LEU A 69 3.39 3.49 -4.07
C LEU A 69 3.96 4.87 -4.40
N LEU A 70 4.18 5.72 -3.39
CA LEU A 70 4.72 7.07 -3.60
C LEU A 70 6.10 7.02 -4.26
N MET A 71 7.02 6.17 -3.77
CA MET A 71 8.35 6.01 -4.36
C MET A 71 8.28 5.53 -5.82
N ALA A 72 7.43 4.56 -6.12
CA ALA A 72 7.25 4.07 -7.48
C ALA A 72 6.74 5.18 -8.42
N THR A 73 5.82 6.02 -7.94
CA THR A 73 5.34 7.18 -8.68
C THR A 73 6.41 8.26 -8.87
N VAL A 74 7.27 8.52 -7.87
CA VAL A 74 8.41 9.46 -8.03
C VAL A 74 9.33 8.96 -9.14
N VAL A 75 9.75 7.70 -9.09
CA VAL A 75 10.71 7.13 -10.05
C VAL A 75 10.15 7.17 -11.46
N THR A 76 8.94 6.62 -11.67
CA THR A 76 8.33 6.57 -13.00
C THR A 76 7.97 7.96 -13.53
N GLY A 77 7.51 8.87 -12.65
CA GLY A 77 7.25 10.26 -13.04
C GLY A 77 8.52 11.02 -13.42
N SER A 78 9.64 10.77 -12.73
CA SER A 78 10.92 11.43 -13.03
C SER A 78 11.52 10.93 -14.35
N GLU A 79 11.34 9.65 -14.69
CA GLU A 79 11.78 9.08 -15.98
C GLU A 79 10.98 9.64 -17.17
N GLN A 80 9.74 10.09 -16.93
CA GLN A 80 8.84 10.60 -17.96
C GLN A 80 8.77 12.12 -18.04
N ALA A 81 9.38 12.83 -17.09
CA ALA A 81 9.36 14.28 -17.02
C ALA A 81 10.09 14.89 -18.23
N GLY A 82 9.47 15.89 -18.86
CA GLY A 82 10.08 16.63 -19.97
C GLY A 82 11.22 17.54 -19.54
N ASP A 83 11.22 17.98 -18.29
CA ASP A 83 12.24 18.83 -17.69
C ASP A 83 12.36 18.64 -16.16
N LEU A 84 13.30 19.37 -15.55
CA LEU A 84 13.56 19.32 -14.11
C LEU A 84 12.43 19.93 -13.26
N ASP A 85 11.69 20.90 -13.80
CA ASP A 85 10.61 21.57 -13.07
C ASP A 85 9.39 20.65 -12.94
N GLU A 86 9.07 19.89 -13.98
CA GLU A 86 8.02 18.87 -13.96
C GLU A 86 8.36 17.72 -12.98
N ALA A 87 9.60 17.25 -13.00
CA ALA A 87 10.08 16.25 -12.04
C ALA A 87 9.99 16.77 -10.58
N ARG A 88 10.41 18.01 -10.35
CA ARG A 88 10.33 18.66 -9.03
C ARG A 88 8.89 18.85 -8.56
N SER A 89 7.99 19.26 -9.45
CA SER A 89 6.56 19.41 -9.16
C SER A 89 5.93 18.08 -8.74
N THR A 90 6.26 16.99 -9.45
CA THR A 90 5.81 15.64 -9.09
C THR A 90 6.31 15.23 -7.72
N ALA A 91 7.60 15.41 -7.43
CA ALA A 91 8.18 15.10 -6.13
C ALA A 91 7.55 15.92 -5.00
N ALA A 92 7.33 17.23 -5.20
CA ALA A 92 6.69 18.11 -4.22
C ALA A 92 5.25 17.67 -3.90
N ARG A 93 4.47 17.31 -4.93
CA ARG A 93 3.11 16.78 -4.74
C ARG A 93 3.10 15.48 -3.92
N LEU A 94 4.03 14.58 -4.20
CA LEU A 94 4.13 13.29 -3.48
C LEU A 94 4.64 13.47 -2.04
N ALA A 95 5.54 14.42 -1.81
CA ALA A 95 5.98 14.80 -0.46
C ALA A 95 4.81 15.37 0.37
N ALA A 96 3.96 16.21 -0.22
CA ALA A 96 2.76 16.72 0.45
C ALA A 96 1.74 15.60 0.80
N LEU A 97 1.64 14.56 -0.03
CA LEU A 97 0.83 13.38 0.30
C LEU A 97 1.44 12.57 1.45
N LEU A 98 2.77 12.42 1.48
CA LEU A 98 3.45 11.74 2.57
C LEU A 98 3.21 12.49 3.89
N ASP A 99 3.45 13.80 3.93
CA ASP A 99 3.27 14.65 5.11
C ASP A 99 1.82 14.64 5.65
N LYS A 100 0.85 14.48 4.75
CA LYS A 100 -0.57 14.41 5.14
C LYS A 100 -0.95 13.08 5.80
N PHE A 101 -0.28 11.98 5.46
CA PHE A 101 -0.75 10.63 5.76
C PHE A 101 0.24 9.73 6.52
N ALA A 102 1.49 10.17 6.71
CA ALA A 102 2.53 9.47 7.47
C ALA A 102 2.91 10.25 8.74
#